data_AF-A0A8J6QTV6-F1
#
_entry.id   AF-A0A8J6QTV6-F1
#
_cell.length_a   1.000
_cell.length_b   1.000
_cell.length_c   1.000
_cell.angle_alpha   90.00
_cell.angle_beta   90.00
_cell.angle_gamma   90.00
#
_symmetry.space_group_name_H-M   'P 1'
#
loop_
_entity.id
_entity.type
_entity.pdbx_description
1 polymer ?
#
loop_
_entity_poly.entity_id
_entity_poly.type
_entity_poly.pdbx_seq_one_letter_code
_entity_poly.pdbx_strand_id
1 'polypeptide(L)'
;MAISNRAIKRLPMLVIGTVIGSLLVGCNEQSPPQLSDNSKQRYQATEQSLARHQAAPEWFRDAKLGIYFTWGPYTVAEDTNEWYPRWMHFDFSEEQWQGREPGYHIDRLQWHQEKFGHPSEFGYHDMIPLFTAENFDAEEWVQLFKDAGARFAGPVAMHHDGYALWDSQITPWNSAEIGPKRDITGELAAALRANDMKLITTFHHARHLQRYKGQSIEQAMQRYGHLNSYHAFWNSHYPWIEGLATSSEDPKLRLLYGNIPEDKWLTDFWLASLKEVVDNYQPDIVWFDTWLDQIPQQYRYDFAAYYLNSAQDLAKEVMMTHKDLDMPASFSVEDFEQGRRDKLSGAPWLTDDTISKWSWSYIDGLPVKPAHWVIHDFIDIVSKNGQLLLNVSPKADGSIPDDQRAVLNALGGWLKVNGDAIYGTRPWLIYGEGPTEMENSGHFTKHVDYQAEDIRFTTKGDVIYAIALGTPREKLTIVALARNNSLLNQRVFLSVSALNGDYVESWQQRPNGLEIKLKEGAPEQVAYAFEIK
;
A
#
# COMPACT_ATOMS: atom_id res chain seq x y z
N MET A 1 9.17 12.27 57.97
CA MET A 1 9.06 13.67 58.48
C MET A 1 10.26 13.95 59.37
N ALA A 2 10.85 15.16 59.25
CA ALA A 2 12.05 15.72 59.93
C ALA A 2 13.39 15.10 59.48
N ILE A 3 14.19 15.69 58.57
CA ILE A 3 14.94 16.98 58.56
C ILE A 3 16.23 16.97 59.39
N SER A 4 17.35 16.93 58.65
CA SER A 4 18.60 17.74 58.75
C SER A 4 19.26 18.01 60.09
N ASN A 5 20.58 17.78 60.13
CA ASN A 5 21.67 18.73 60.46
C ASN A 5 22.94 17.90 60.79
N ARG A 6 24.20 18.27 60.54
CA ARG A 6 24.85 19.58 60.42
C ARG A 6 26.28 19.35 59.91
N ALA A 7 26.89 20.43 59.45
CA ALA A 7 28.16 20.47 58.74
C ALA A 7 29.35 20.95 59.60
N ILE A 8 30.53 20.84 58.99
CA ILE A 8 31.77 21.63 59.13
C ILE A 8 32.71 21.31 60.29
N LYS A 9 33.97 21.00 59.93
CA LYS A 9 35.18 21.62 60.51
C LYS A 9 36.34 21.65 59.51
N ARG A 10 37.18 22.67 59.66
CA ARG A 10 38.12 23.28 58.70
C ARG A 10 39.53 22.66 58.66
N LEU A 11 40.22 22.98 57.56
CA LEU A 11 41.64 22.83 57.14
C LEU A 11 42.75 22.89 58.21
N PRO A 12 43.96 22.41 57.84
CA PRO A 12 45.06 23.37 57.60
C PRO A 12 45.88 23.12 56.30
N MET A 13 46.52 24.19 55.83
CA MET A 13 47.52 24.26 54.75
C MET A 13 48.84 23.55 55.10
N LEU A 14 49.50 22.95 54.11
CA LEU A 14 50.97 22.93 54.01
C LEU A 14 51.40 22.80 52.54
N VAL A 15 52.45 23.53 52.17
CA VAL A 15 53.01 23.66 50.81
C VAL A 15 54.30 22.83 50.67
N ILE A 16 54.63 22.50 49.42
CA ILE A 16 55.95 22.21 48.82
C ILE A 16 56.25 20.72 48.57
N GLY A 17 56.53 20.39 47.31
CA GLY A 17 57.31 19.20 46.93
C GLY A 17 57.10 18.75 45.47
N THR A 18 57.76 19.43 44.53
CA THR A 18 57.85 18.98 43.13
C THR A 18 58.63 17.67 43.04
N VAL A 19 58.02 16.59 42.54
CA VAL A 19 58.73 15.41 42.04
C VAL A 19 58.20 15.11 40.63
N ILE A 20 59.09 15.27 39.66
CA ILE A 20 58.90 14.92 38.26
C ILE A 20 59.03 13.40 38.15
N GLY A 21 57.91 12.73 37.87
CA GLY A 21 57.84 11.31 37.53
C GLY A 21 57.31 11.16 36.12
N SER A 22 58.18 10.81 35.18
CA SER A 22 57.87 10.57 33.78
C SER A 22 56.97 9.34 33.62
N LEU A 23 55.68 9.55 33.33
CA LEU A 23 54.78 8.52 32.82
C LEU A 23 54.67 8.67 31.30
N LEU A 24 55.39 7.82 30.58
CA LEU A 24 55.19 7.58 29.15
C LEU A 24 53.83 6.88 28.99
N VAL A 25 52.77 7.65 28.75
CA VAL A 25 51.51 7.11 28.24
C VAL A 25 51.71 6.87 26.75
N GLY A 26 51.92 5.61 26.38
CA GLY A 26 51.83 5.19 24.99
C GLY A 26 50.40 5.40 24.50
N CYS A 27 50.20 6.35 23.59
CA CYS A 27 48.97 6.46 22.82
C CYS A 27 48.85 5.21 21.94
N ASN A 28 48.06 4.25 22.39
CA ASN A 28 47.58 3.19 21.52
C ASN A 28 46.40 3.81 20.75
N GLU A 29 46.66 4.36 19.57
CA GLU A 29 45.62 4.70 18.60
C GLU A 29 44.92 3.40 18.19
N GLN A 30 43.89 3.01 18.94
CA GLN A 30 42.90 2.10 18.39
C GLN A 30 42.24 2.84 17.24
N SER A 31 42.57 2.43 16.02
CA SER A 31 41.84 2.84 14.83
C SER A 31 40.34 2.63 15.10
N PRO A 32 39.47 3.58 14.74
CA PRO A 32 38.02 3.37 14.86
C PRO A 32 37.68 2.04 14.17
N PRO A 33 36.75 1.23 14.72
CA PRO A 33 36.36 -0.02 14.10
C PRO A 33 36.00 0.29 12.65
N GLN A 34 36.72 -0.32 11.71
CA GLN A 34 36.34 -0.29 10.31
C GLN A 34 34.92 -0.83 10.26
N LEU A 35 33.95 0.02 9.94
CA LEU A 35 32.62 -0.43 9.54
C LEU A 35 32.87 -1.34 8.33
N SER A 36 32.75 -2.65 8.54
CA SER A 36 32.80 -3.59 7.44
C SER A 36 31.68 -3.21 6.48
N ASP A 37 32.02 -3.09 5.20
CA ASP A 37 31.04 -2.87 4.13
C ASP A 37 30.16 -4.13 4.03
N ASN A 38 29.16 -4.20 4.91
CA ASN A 38 28.25 -5.33 5.04
C ASN A 38 27.27 -5.43 3.86
N SER A 39 27.31 -4.47 2.92
CA SER A 39 26.49 -4.47 1.69
C SER A 39 26.74 -5.70 0.80
N LYS A 40 27.88 -6.40 0.98
CA LYS A 40 28.23 -7.61 0.24
C LYS A 40 27.84 -8.92 0.91
N GLN A 41 27.43 -8.90 2.18
CA GLN A 41 27.05 -10.12 2.89
C GLN A 41 25.62 -10.52 2.54
N ARG A 42 25.45 -11.74 2.01
CA ARG A 42 24.14 -12.33 1.69
C ARG A 42 23.19 -12.27 2.88
N TYR A 43 21.92 -12.03 2.59
CA TYR A 43 20.86 -12.07 3.59
C TYR A 43 20.59 -13.50 4.03
N GLN A 44 20.64 -13.73 5.34
CA GLN A 44 20.11 -14.91 6.01
C GLN A 44 18.66 -14.67 6.43
N ALA A 45 17.88 -15.74 6.54
CA ALA A 45 16.49 -15.72 6.98
C ALA A 45 16.35 -15.50 8.50
N THR A 46 16.91 -14.39 8.98
CA THR A 46 16.85 -13.94 10.37
C THR A 46 16.58 -12.44 10.40
N GLU A 47 15.83 -11.97 11.39
CA GLU A 47 15.47 -10.55 11.49
C GLU A 47 16.72 -9.66 11.53
N GLN A 48 17.75 -10.04 12.30
CA GLN A 48 19.00 -9.28 12.38
C GLN A 48 19.68 -9.12 11.01
N SER A 49 19.67 -10.16 10.18
CA SER A 49 20.26 -10.08 8.84
C SER A 49 19.39 -9.24 7.90
N LEU A 50 18.08 -9.44 7.94
CA LEU A 50 17.10 -8.76 7.07
C LEU A 50 17.00 -7.27 7.37
N ALA A 51 17.06 -6.87 8.64
CA ALA A 51 17.02 -5.46 9.09
C ALA A 51 18.19 -4.60 8.58
N ARG A 52 19.19 -5.19 7.92
CA ARG A 52 20.23 -4.44 7.19
C ARG A 52 19.72 -3.84 5.88
N HIS A 53 18.58 -4.30 5.38
CA HIS A 53 17.93 -3.77 4.20
C HIS A 53 17.26 -2.42 4.50
N GLN A 54 17.37 -1.47 3.57
CA GLN A 54 16.61 -0.23 3.63
C GLN A 54 15.18 -0.50 3.13
N ALA A 55 14.25 -0.71 4.08
CA ALA A 55 12.86 -1.07 3.79
C ALA A 55 12.16 -0.16 2.76
N ALA A 56 12.37 1.15 2.86
CA ALA A 56 11.84 2.16 1.93
C ALA A 56 13.00 2.80 1.13
N PRO A 57 13.33 2.29 -0.07
CA PRO A 57 14.38 2.87 -0.91
C PRO A 57 14.01 4.28 -1.38
N GLU A 58 15.01 5.11 -1.72
CA GLU A 58 14.76 6.52 -2.05
C GLU A 58 13.86 6.69 -3.29
N TRP A 59 14.00 5.82 -4.29
CA TRP A 59 13.15 5.86 -5.48
C TRP A 59 11.65 5.71 -5.13
N PHE A 60 11.31 4.88 -4.14
CA PHE A 60 9.93 4.68 -3.68
C PHE A 60 9.42 5.92 -2.94
N ARG A 61 10.27 6.48 -2.08
CA ARG A 61 9.97 7.72 -1.36
C ARG A 61 9.77 8.89 -2.33
N ASP A 62 10.42 8.88 -3.49
CA ASP A 62 10.27 9.90 -4.53
C ASP A 62 9.06 9.66 -5.44
N ALA A 63 8.66 8.40 -5.62
CA ALA A 63 7.62 7.95 -6.53
C ALA A 63 6.21 8.45 -6.17
N LYS A 64 5.85 8.42 -4.88
CA LYS A 64 4.56 8.85 -4.29
C LYS A 64 3.31 8.11 -4.73
N LEU A 65 3.14 7.84 -6.02
CA LEU A 65 1.95 7.25 -6.62
C LEU A 65 2.29 5.97 -7.37
N GLY A 66 1.56 4.91 -7.07
CA GLY A 66 1.48 3.73 -7.89
C GLY A 66 0.03 3.35 -8.22
N ILE A 67 -0.14 2.51 -9.23
CA ILE A 67 -1.45 1.98 -9.63
C ILE A 67 -1.38 0.45 -9.72
N TYR A 68 -2.33 -0.23 -9.10
CA TYR A 68 -2.54 -1.66 -9.32
C TYR A 68 -4.00 -1.92 -9.68
N PHE A 69 -4.35 -3.18 -9.87
CA PHE A 69 -5.69 -3.55 -10.28
C PHE A 69 -6.08 -4.92 -9.72
N THR A 70 -7.30 -4.99 -9.21
CA THR A 70 -7.93 -6.23 -8.75
C THR A 70 -8.74 -6.83 -9.90
N TRP A 71 -8.06 -7.66 -10.69
CA TRP A 71 -8.57 -8.24 -11.92
C TRP A 71 -8.14 -9.70 -12.07
N GLY A 72 -9.10 -10.57 -12.35
CA GLY A 72 -8.92 -12.02 -12.44
C GLY A 72 -10.27 -12.71 -12.63
N PRO A 73 -10.35 -14.05 -12.55
CA PRO A 73 -11.59 -14.76 -12.84
C PRO A 73 -12.77 -14.40 -11.93
N TYR A 74 -12.51 -13.88 -10.71
CA TYR A 74 -13.55 -13.35 -9.82
C TYR A 74 -14.32 -12.15 -10.42
N THR A 75 -13.78 -11.48 -11.45
CA THR A 75 -14.46 -10.39 -12.15
C THR A 75 -15.53 -10.86 -13.14
N VAL A 76 -15.55 -12.15 -13.51
CA VAL A 76 -16.53 -12.72 -14.48
C VAL A 76 -17.96 -12.60 -13.97
N ALA A 77 -18.16 -12.69 -12.65
CA ALA A 77 -19.49 -12.58 -12.06
C ALA A 77 -20.08 -11.17 -12.22
N GLU A 78 -19.24 -10.14 -12.26
CA GLU A 78 -19.61 -8.72 -12.17
C GLU A 78 -20.58 -8.44 -10.99
N ASP A 79 -20.47 -9.21 -9.91
CA ASP A 79 -21.33 -9.16 -8.72
C ASP A 79 -20.49 -9.35 -7.46
N THR A 80 -21.01 -8.88 -6.31
CA THR A 80 -20.44 -9.05 -4.96
C THR A 80 -19.11 -8.38 -4.65
N ASN A 81 -18.04 -8.62 -5.42
CA ASN A 81 -16.63 -8.20 -5.27
C ASN A 81 -15.65 -9.37 -5.52
N GLU A 82 -14.35 -9.14 -5.31
CA GLU A 82 -13.28 -10.12 -5.48
C GLU A 82 -13.36 -11.32 -4.52
N TRP A 83 -14.27 -11.28 -3.55
CA TRP A 83 -14.61 -12.41 -2.67
C TRP A 83 -15.82 -13.21 -3.15
N TYR A 84 -16.40 -12.89 -4.31
CA TYR A 84 -17.41 -13.72 -4.96
C TYR A 84 -17.08 -15.23 -4.97
N PRO A 85 -15.84 -15.67 -5.30
CA PRO A 85 -15.49 -17.10 -5.33
C PRO A 85 -15.67 -17.79 -3.98
N ARG A 86 -15.59 -17.03 -2.89
CA ARG A 86 -15.89 -17.51 -1.55
C ARG A 86 -17.39 -17.51 -1.28
N TRP A 87 -18.05 -16.37 -1.47
CA TRP A 87 -19.42 -16.15 -1.01
C TRP A 87 -20.46 -16.97 -1.77
N MET A 88 -20.18 -17.38 -3.01
CA MET A 88 -21.05 -18.27 -3.79
C MET A 88 -21.33 -19.64 -3.15
N HIS A 89 -20.67 -19.98 -2.03
CA HIS A 89 -20.82 -21.25 -1.32
C HIS A 89 -21.65 -21.18 -0.03
N PHE A 90 -22.07 -19.98 0.39
CA PHE A 90 -22.75 -19.78 1.67
C PHE A 90 -24.21 -19.36 1.49
N ASP A 91 -25.09 -20.04 2.22
CA ASP A 91 -26.53 -19.75 2.32
C ASP A 91 -26.82 -19.02 3.64
N PHE A 92 -26.16 -17.90 3.88
CA PHE A 92 -26.40 -17.11 5.09
C PHE A 92 -27.60 -16.19 4.87
N SER A 93 -28.62 -16.34 5.72
CA SER A 93 -29.74 -15.39 5.76
C SER A 93 -29.36 -14.09 6.47
N GLU A 94 -30.15 -13.02 6.26
CA GLU A 94 -30.00 -11.77 7.01
C GLU A 94 -30.02 -12.00 8.53
N GLU A 95 -30.89 -12.89 9.02
CA GLU A 95 -30.99 -13.22 10.45
C GLU A 95 -29.75 -13.93 11.00
N GLN A 96 -29.06 -14.69 10.14
CA GLN A 96 -27.81 -15.39 10.49
C GLN A 96 -26.58 -14.49 10.34
N TRP A 97 -26.67 -13.41 9.57
CA TRP A 97 -25.57 -12.50 9.34
C TRP A 97 -25.27 -11.67 10.59
N GLN A 98 -24.02 -11.78 11.08
CA GLN A 98 -23.55 -11.06 12.26
C GLN A 98 -22.29 -10.23 11.99
N GLY A 99 -22.00 -9.95 10.71
CA GLY A 99 -20.89 -9.09 10.30
C GLY A 99 -21.17 -7.60 10.51
N ARG A 100 -20.41 -6.73 9.82
CA ARG A 100 -20.83 -5.32 9.60
C ARG A 100 -22.19 -5.30 8.89
N GLU A 101 -22.87 -4.14 8.80
CA GLU A 101 -24.24 -4.04 8.25
C GLU A 101 -24.54 -5.09 7.16
N PRO A 102 -25.64 -5.87 7.27
CA PRO A 102 -25.94 -6.97 6.36
C PRO A 102 -25.73 -6.55 4.91
N GLY A 103 -24.59 -7.00 4.39
CA GLY A 103 -24.06 -6.55 3.12
C GLY A 103 -24.36 -7.55 2.03
N TYR A 104 -23.81 -7.24 0.87
CA TYR A 104 -23.73 -8.00 -0.38
C TYR A 104 -23.20 -9.45 -0.25
N HIS A 105 -22.93 -9.95 0.96
CA HIS A 105 -22.53 -11.33 1.25
C HIS A 105 -23.73 -12.28 1.43
N ILE A 106 -24.93 -11.73 1.61
CA ILE A 106 -26.19 -12.46 1.77
C ILE A 106 -26.75 -12.87 0.40
N ASP A 107 -27.39 -14.04 0.35
CA ASP A 107 -28.05 -14.63 -0.84
C ASP A 107 -27.12 -14.87 -2.05
N ARG A 108 -25.79 -14.89 -1.86
CA ARG A 108 -24.84 -15.10 -2.97
C ARG A 108 -24.93 -16.50 -3.57
N LEU A 109 -25.17 -17.51 -2.74
CA LEU A 109 -25.45 -18.86 -3.23
C LEU A 109 -26.70 -18.87 -4.11
N GLN A 110 -27.79 -18.26 -3.67
CA GLN A 110 -29.04 -18.19 -4.44
C GLN A 110 -28.82 -17.45 -5.77
N TRP A 111 -28.14 -16.30 -5.74
CA TRP A 111 -27.81 -15.56 -6.96
C TRP A 111 -26.99 -16.40 -7.94
N HIS A 112 -25.98 -17.14 -7.45
CA HIS A 112 -25.18 -18.03 -8.29
C HIS A 112 -26.03 -19.16 -8.89
N GLN A 113 -26.93 -19.76 -8.10
CA GLN A 113 -27.86 -20.78 -8.56
C GLN A 113 -28.78 -20.30 -9.68
N GLU A 114 -29.34 -19.10 -9.54
CA GLU A 114 -30.22 -18.50 -10.53
C GLU A 114 -29.49 -18.16 -11.84
N LYS A 115 -28.22 -17.74 -11.74
CA LYS A 115 -27.43 -17.29 -12.88
C LYS A 115 -26.70 -18.41 -13.63
N PHE A 116 -26.12 -19.36 -12.89
CA PHE A 116 -25.19 -20.36 -13.42
C PHE A 116 -25.59 -21.80 -13.09
N GLY A 117 -26.27 -22.02 -11.96
CA GLY A 117 -26.62 -23.34 -11.45
C GLY A 117 -26.02 -23.60 -10.06
N HIS A 118 -26.33 -24.74 -9.45
CA HIS A 118 -25.80 -25.06 -8.11
C HIS A 118 -24.26 -25.20 -8.14
N PRO A 119 -23.50 -24.71 -7.14
CA PRO A 119 -22.03 -24.84 -7.10
C PRO A 119 -21.45 -26.26 -7.17
N SER A 120 -22.29 -27.29 -7.01
CA SER A 120 -21.91 -28.69 -7.24
C SER A 120 -21.93 -29.11 -8.70
N GLU A 121 -22.66 -28.36 -9.55
CA GLU A 121 -22.79 -28.60 -10.99
C GLU A 121 -22.02 -27.56 -11.81
N PHE A 122 -21.98 -26.31 -11.32
CA PHE A 122 -21.22 -25.22 -11.91
C PHE A 122 -20.44 -24.52 -10.78
N GLY A 123 -19.19 -24.91 -10.57
CA GLY A 123 -18.34 -24.35 -9.52
C GLY A 123 -17.52 -23.16 -10.00
N TYR A 124 -16.78 -22.53 -9.08
CA TYR A 124 -15.88 -21.43 -9.46
C TYR A 124 -14.86 -21.82 -10.56
N HIS A 125 -14.39 -23.06 -10.57
CA HIS A 125 -13.50 -23.59 -11.60
C HIS A 125 -14.09 -23.55 -13.02
N ASP A 126 -15.42 -23.60 -13.15
CA ASP A 126 -16.13 -23.51 -14.44
C ASP A 126 -16.27 -22.05 -14.93
N MET A 127 -16.11 -21.07 -14.03
CA MET A 127 -16.08 -19.65 -14.37
C MET A 127 -14.72 -19.23 -14.94
N ILE A 128 -13.63 -19.88 -14.52
CA ILE A 128 -12.27 -19.49 -14.90
C ILE A 128 -12.07 -19.44 -16.43
N PRO A 129 -12.54 -20.41 -17.23
CA PRO A 129 -12.45 -20.32 -18.69
C PRO A 129 -13.19 -19.14 -19.33
N LEU A 130 -14.13 -18.50 -18.62
CA LEU A 130 -14.89 -17.35 -19.12
C LEU A 130 -14.11 -16.03 -18.95
N PHE A 131 -13.02 -16.04 -18.18
CA PHE A 131 -12.10 -14.92 -18.07
C PHE A 131 -11.19 -14.88 -19.31
N THR A 132 -11.64 -14.22 -20.39
CA THR A 132 -10.95 -14.26 -21.69
C THR A 132 -9.97 -13.11 -21.91
N ALA A 133 -10.14 -11.98 -21.22
CA ALA A 133 -9.28 -10.80 -21.37
C ALA A 133 -9.13 -10.31 -22.84
N GLU A 134 -10.20 -10.42 -23.64
CA GLU A 134 -10.14 -10.13 -25.09
C GLU A 134 -9.78 -8.69 -25.45
N ASN A 135 -10.06 -7.73 -24.56
CA ASN A 135 -9.77 -6.31 -24.67
C ASN A 135 -8.57 -5.86 -23.82
N PHE A 136 -7.83 -6.80 -23.20
CA PHE A 136 -6.62 -6.48 -22.45
C PHE A 136 -5.45 -6.11 -23.37
N ASP A 137 -4.85 -4.95 -23.12
CA ASP A 137 -3.62 -4.48 -23.75
C ASP A 137 -2.69 -3.89 -22.68
N ALA A 138 -1.55 -4.54 -22.47
CA ALA A 138 -0.57 -4.15 -21.47
C ALA A 138 0.04 -2.77 -21.75
N GLU A 139 0.30 -2.42 -23.01
CA GLU A 139 0.88 -1.13 -23.38
C GLU A 139 -0.14 -0.01 -23.17
N GLU A 140 -1.41 -0.26 -23.50
CA GLU A 140 -2.50 0.70 -23.28
C GLU A 140 -2.69 0.99 -21.79
N TRP A 141 -2.73 -0.05 -20.95
CA TRP A 141 -2.86 0.10 -19.50
C TRP A 141 -1.67 0.84 -18.89
N VAL A 142 -0.44 0.47 -19.27
CA VAL A 142 0.76 1.14 -18.77
C VAL A 142 0.80 2.60 -19.20
N GLN A 143 0.41 2.91 -20.44
CA GLN A 143 0.34 4.27 -20.92
C GLN A 143 -0.71 5.08 -20.13
N LEU A 144 -1.90 4.53 -19.89
CA LEU A 144 -2.92 5.15 -19.04
C LEU A 144 -2.39 5.44 -17.63
N PHE A 145 -1.71 4.47 -16.99
CA PHE A 145 -1.18 4.64 -15.63
C PHE A 145 -0.05 5.66 -15.59
N LYS A 146 0.80 5.69 -16.61
CA LYS A 146 1.85 6.70 -16.76
C LYS A 146 1.27 8.10 -16.94
N ASP A 147 0.23 8.24 -17.77
CA ASP A 147 -0.45 9.51 -18.00
C ASP A 147 -1.20 9.99 -16.75
N ALA A 148 -1.69 9.06 -15.91
CA ALA A 148 -2.22 9.35 -14.58
C ALA A 148 -1.14 9.81 -13.58
N GLY A 149 0.15 9.65 -13.90
CA GLY A 149 1.28 10.05 -13.07
C GLY A 149 1.87 8.93 -12.20
N ALA A 150 1.47 7.67 -12.38
CA ALA A 150 2.06 6.58 -11.61
C ALA A 150 3.55 6.42 -11.93
N ARG A 151 4.33 6.03 -10.91
CA ARG A 151 5.77 5.71 -11.05
C ARG A 151 6.07 4.23 -10.85
N PHE A 152 5.13 3.51 -10.26
CA PHE A 152 5.13 2.06 -10.16
C PHE A 152 3.73 1.54 -10.46
N ALA A 153 3.63 0.37 -11.07
CA ALA A 153 2.34 -0.28 -11.30
C ALA A 153 2.47 -1.79 -11.49
N GLY A 154 1.36 -2.51 -11.44
CA GLY A 154 1.33 -3.93 -11.74
C GLY A 154 0.13 -4.68 -11.15
N PRO A 155 0.12 -6.01 -11.25
CA PRO A 155 -1.07 -6.81 -10.98
C PRO A 155 -1.26 -7.16 -9.51
N VAL A 156 -2.51 -7.46 -9.15
CA VAL A 156 -2.77 -8.59 -8.26
C VAL A 156 -2.30 -9.87 -8.95
N ALA A 157 -1.08 -10.30 -8.63
CA ALA A 157 -0.47 -11.45 -9.29
C ALA A 157 -1.18 -12.75 -8.90
N MET A 158 -1.59 -12.86 -7.63
CA MET A 158 -2.47 -13.92 -7.14
C MET A 158 -3.33 -13.37 -6.01
N HIS A 159 -4.65 -13.47 -6.17
CA HIS A 159 -5.59 -13.10 -5.11
C HIS A 159 -5.79 -14.29 -4.14
N HIS A 160 -6.81 -14.24 -3.29
CA HIS A 160 -7.15 -15.33 -2.37
C HIS A 160 -7.66 -16.61 -3.06
N ASP A 161 -8.08 -16.50 -4.33
CA ASP A 161 -8.71 -17.53 -5.15
C ASP A 161 -7.74 -18.58 -5.71
N GLY A 162 -6.43 -18.39 -5.51
CA GLY A 162 -5.40 -19.35 -5.92
C GLY A 162 -5.10 -19.34 -7.43
N TYR A 163 -5.63 -18.37 -8.18
CA TYR A 163 -5.38 -18.22 -9.62
C TYR A 163 -4.17 -17.31 -9.87
N ALA A 164 -3.22 -17.80 -10.66
CA ALA A 164 -2.00 -17.06 -11.01
C ALA A 164 -2.21 -16.23 -12.29
N LEU A 165 -1.96 -14.92 -12.22
CA LEU A 165 -2.06 -14.01 -13.38
C LEU A 165 -0.78 -13.99 -14.24
N TRP A 166 -0.03 -15.09 -14.25
CA TRP A 166 1.22 -15.28 -14.99
C TRP A 166 1.35 -16.70 -15.54
N ASP A 167 2.31 -16.96 -16.42
CA ASP A 167 2.63 -18.33 -16.86
C ASP A 167 3.32 -19.15 -15.75
N SER A 168 2.51 -19.82 -14.93
CA SER A 168 2.98 -20.55 -13.74
C SER A 168 3.23 -22.03 -14.00
N GLN A 169 4.35 -22.54 -13.51
CA GLN A 169 4.65 -23.98 -13.45
C GLN A 169 4.18 -24.60 -12.13
N ILE A 170 3.75 -23.79 -11.15
CA ILE A 170 3.30 -24.23 -9.83
C ILE A 170 1.84 -24.69 -9.86
N THR A 171 0.99 -23.99 -10.61
CA THR A 171 -0.44 -24.30 -10.73
C THR A 171 -0.91 -24.21 -12.18
N PRO A 172 -1.71 -25.19 -12.66
CA PRO A 172 -2.34 -25.08 -13.97
C PRO A 172 -3.50 -24.06 -13.99
N TRP A 173 -3.89 -23.52 -12.83
CA TRP A 173 -4.87 -22.45 -12.70
C TRP A 173 -4.17 -21.11 -12.85
N ASN A 174 -3.82 -20.81 -14.09
CA ASN A 174 -3.09 -19.61 -14.42
C ASN A 174 -3.53 -19.02 -15.78
N SER A 175 -3.22 -17.75 -16.03
CA SER A 175 -3.69 -17.02 -17.22
C SER A 175 -3.11 -17.51 -18.55
N ALA A 176 -1.95 -18.16 -18.54
CA ALA A 176 -1.37 -18.76 -19.74
C ALA A 176 -2.04 -20.09 -20.10
N GLU A 177 -2.49 -20.85 -19.10
CA GLU A 177 -3.06 -22.19 -19.26
C GLU A 177 -4.59 -22.23 -19.33
N ILE A 178 -5.33 -21.31 -18.69
CA ILE A 178 -6.80 -21.31 -18.68
C ILE A 178 -7.29 -19.86 -18.82
N GLY A 179 -8.38 -19.64 -19.56
CA GLY A 179 -8.90 -18.29 -19.80
C GLY A 179 -8.11 -17.56 -20.89
N PRO A 180 -7.33 -16.49 -20.59
CA PRO A 180 -6.76 -15.60 -21.60
C PRO A 180 -5.74 -16.22 -22.56
N LYS A 181 -5.09 -17.31 -22.14
CA LYS A 181 -3.94 -17.92 -22.84
C LYS A 181 -2.77 -16.96 -23.01
N ARG A 182 -2.52 -16.14 -21.99
CA ARG A 182 -1.54 -15.05 -21.97
C ARG A 182 -0.79 -14.99 -20.64
N ASP A 183 0.49 -14.65 -20.70
CA ASP A 183 1.28 -14.29 -19.53
C ASP A 183 1.08 -12.80 -19.19
N ILE A 184 -0.04 -12.49 -18.52
CA ILE A 184 -0.47 -11.11 -18.24
C ILE A 184 0.60 -10.36 -17.42
N THR A 185 1.14 -10.99 -16.38
CA THR A 185 2.19 -10.38 -15.54
C THR A 185 3.47 -10.12 -16.35
N GLY A 186 3.89 -11.07 -17.20
CA GLY A 186 5.05 -10.88 -18.08
C GLY A 186 4.86 -9.75 -19.10
N GLU A 187 3.70 -9.68 -19.75
CA GLU A 187 3.37 -8.62 -20.70
C GLU A 187 3.39 -7.23 -20.04
N LEU A 188 2.81 -7.08 -18.85
CA LEU A 188 2.85 -5.83 -18.07
C LEU A 188 4.26 -5.49 -17.60
N ALA A 189 5.03 -6.48 -17.13
CA ALA A 189 6.41 -6.26 -16.70
C ALA A 189 7.28 -5.75 -17.86
N ALA A 190 7.04 -6.22 -19.09
CA ALA A 190 7.72 -5.71 -20.27
C ALA A 190 7.31 -4.27 -20.60
N ALA A 191 6.01 -3.98 -20.66
CA ALA A 191 5.47 -2.65 -20.97
C ALA A 191 5.91 -1.59 -19.93
N LEU A 192 5.90 -1.93 -18.64
CA LEU A 192 6.35 -1.04 -17.55
C LEU A 192 7.83 -0.67 -17.69
N ARG A 193 8.69 -1.66 -17.95
CA ARG A 193 10.14 -1.42 -18.14
C ARG A 193 10.40 -0.57 -19.39
N ALA A 194 9.66 -0.81 -20.47
CA ALA A 194 9.75 0.02 -21.68
C ALA A 194 9.35 1.49 -21.43
N ASN A 195 8.61 1.74 -20.36
CA ASN A 195 8.10 3.06 -19.97
C ASN A 195 8.82 3.71 -18.77
N ASP A 196 9.94 3.13 -18.31
CA ASP A 196 10.70 3.54 -17.12
C ASP A 196 9.86 3.54 -15.83
N MET A 197 8.90 2.62 -15.75
CA MET A 197 8.06 2.40 -14.57
C MET A 197 8.49 1.16 -13.80
N LYS A 198 8.35 1.23 -12.48
CA LYS A 198 8.70 0.17 -11.53
C LYS A 198 7.57 -0.88 -11.47
N LEU A 199 7.92 -2.15 -11.34
CA LEU A 199 6.94 -3.24 -11.25
C LEU A 199 6.58 -3.52 -9.79
N ILE A 200 5.28 -3.51 -9.46
CA ILE A 200 4.73 -4.07 -8.23
C ILE A 200 3.96 -5.36 -8.53
N THR A 201 4.13 -6.39 -7.73
CA THR A 201 3.28 -7.59 -7.76
C THR A 201 2.67 -7.80 -6.38
N THR A 202 1.34 -7.86 -6.30
CA THR A 202 0.63 -8.02 -5.03
C THR A 202 0.17 -9.47 -4.84
N PHE A 203 0.26 -9.95 -3.60
CA PHE A 203 -0.02 -11.33 -3.22
C PHE A 203 -0.96 -11.42 -2.03
N HIS A 204 -2.06 -12.13 -2.22
CA HIS A 204 -3.12 -12.29 -1.23
C HIS A 204 -3.31 -13.77 -0.84
N HIS A 205 -2.50 -14.66 -1.40
CA HIS A 205 -2.70 -16.11 -1.29
C HIS A 205 -2.37 -16.68 0.10
N ALA A 206 -1.97 -15.89 1.10
CA ALA A 206 -1.83 -16.39 2.48
C ALA A 206 -3.13 -17.04 3.03
N ARG A 207 -4.27 -16.50 2.58
CA ARG A 207 -5.62 -16.98 2.90
C ARG A 207 -6.10 -18.14 2.01
N HIS A 208 -5.40 -18.48 0.93
CA HIS A 208 -5.84 -19.52 -0.02
C HIS A 208 -5.93 -20.91 0.63
N LEU A 209 -4.99 -21.28 1.52
CA LEU A 209 -5.00 -22.60 2.17
C LEU A 209 -6.30 -22.89 2.92
N GLN A 210 -6.86 -24.08 2.69
CA GLN A 210 -8.08 -24.56 3.33
C GLN A 210 -7.76 -25.27 4.66
N ARG A 211 -7.83 -24.54 5.77
CA ARG A 211 -7.37 -24.94 7.12
C ARG A 211 -8.42 -25.67 7.95
N TYR A 212 -9.60 -25.92 7.38
CA TYR A 212 -10.77 -26.45 8.07
C TYR A 212 -11.27 -27.77 7.46
N LYS A 213 -10.38 -28.53 6.83
CA LYS A 213 -10.73 -29.81 6.23
C LYS A 213 -11.47 -30.70 7.23
N GLY A 214 -12.66 -31.16 6.85
CA GLY A 214 -13.51 -32.01 7.67
C GLY A 214 -14.25 -31.31 8.82
N GLN A 215 -14.25 -29.97 8.90
CA GLN A 215 -15.03 -29.22 9.87
C GLN A 215 -16.33 -28.69 9.24
N SER A 216 -17.43 -28.72 10.00
CA SER A 216 -18.69 -28.06 9.62
C SER A 216 -18.56 -26.53 9.69
N ILE A 217 -19.49 -25.82 9.06
CA ILE A 217 -19.58 -24.34 9.15
C ILE A 217 -19.66 -23.90 10.62
N GLU A 218 -20.47 -24.58 11.44
CA GLU A 218 -20.62 -24.29 12.87
C GLU A 218 -19.31 -24.47 13.64
N GLN A 219 -18.56 -25.55 13.37
CA GLN A 219 -17.24 -25.77 13.98
C GLN A 219 -16.24 -24.70 13.56
N ALA A 220 -16.26 -24.30 12.29
CA ALA A 220 -15.40 -23.25 11.78
C ALA A 220 -15.69 -21.87 12.40
N MET A 221 -16.97 -21.57 12.71
CA MET A 221 -17.39 -20.36 13.41
C MET A 221 -16.94 -20.35 14.87
N GLN A 222 -17.03 -21.47 15.58
CA GLN A 222 -16.67 -21.54 17.01
C GLN A 222 -15.19 -21.28 17.30
N ARG A 223 -14.30 -21.47 16.31
CA ARG A 223 -12.84 -21.37 16.48
C ARG A 223 -12.37 -20.02 17.02
N TYR A 224 -13.11 -18.93 16.79
CA TYR A 224 -12.74 -17.59 17.26
C TYR A 224 -13.51 -17.13 18.51
N GLY A 225 -14.25 -18.02 19.16
CA GLY A 225 -14.91 -17.74 20.45
C GLY A 225 -16.27 -17.04 20.36
N HIS A 226 -16.75 -16.71 19.16
CA HIS A 226 -18.08 -16.17 18.90
C HIS A 226 -18.69 -16.80 17.64
N LEU A 227 -19.95 -17.26 17.73
CA LEU A 227 -20.70 -17.83 16.60
C LEU A 227 -21.11 -16.75 15.59
N ASN A 228 -20.16 -16.18 14.84
CA ASN A 228 -20.44 -15.17 13.82
C ASN A 228 -20.17 -15.73 12.41
N SER A 229 -21.21 -15.73 11.56
CA SER A 229 -21.19 -16.18 10.16
C SER A 229 -20.15 -15.47 9.31
N TYR A 230 -19.85 -14.19 9.60
CA TYR A 230 -18.77 -13.43 8.98
C TYR A 230 -17.39 -14.10 9.14
N HIS A 231 -17.15 -14.74 10.28
CA HIS A 231 -15.88 -15.38 10.63
C HIS A 231 -15.83 -16.87 10.31
N ALA A 232 -16.88 -17.44 9.70
CA ALA A 232 -16.86 -18.83 9.26
C ALA A 232 -15.65 -19.06 8.33
N PHE A 233 -14.77 -20.01 8.62
CA PHE A 233 -13.54 -20.23 7.83
C PHE A 233 -12.65 -18.98 7.72
N TRP A 234 -12.55 -18.16 8.79
CA TRP A 234 -11.89 -16.84 8.74
C TRP A 234 -10.56 -16.79 7.99
N ASN A 235 -9.64 -17.71 8.30
CA ASN A 235 -8.30 -17.77 7.70
C ASN A 235 -8.21 -18.77 6.53
N SER A 236 -9.32 -19.02 5.83
CA SER A 236 -9.36 -19.76 4.57
C SER A 236 -10.28 -19.07 3.58
N HIS A 237 -9.88 -18.96 2.32
CA HIS A 237 -10.71 -18.32 1.32
C HIS A 237 -11.92 -19.19 0.98
N TYR A 238 -11.68 -20.44 0.58
CA TYR A 238 -12.73 -21.40 0.27
C TYR A 238 -13.19 -22.19 1.51
N PRO A 239 -14.50 -22.44 1.66
CA PRO A 239 -15.01 -23.33 2.69
C PRO A 239 -14.78 -24.81 2.33
N TRP A 240 -14.62 -25.66 3.34
CA TRP A 240 -14.69 -27.12 3.15
C TRP A 240 -16.15 -27.56 3.25
N ILE A 241 -16.80 -27.88 2.13
CA ILE A 241 -18.19 -28.33 2.11
C ILE A 241 -18.27 -29.66 1.35
N GLU A 242 -18.67 -30.72 2.05
CA GLU A 242 -18.79 -32.07 1.50
C GLU A 242 -19.76 -32.06 0.30
N GLY A 243 -19.33 -32.68 -0.81
CA GLY A 243 -20.12 -32.75 -2.04
C GLY A 243 -19.95 -31.56 -3.00
N LEU A 244 -19.24 -30.50 -2.61
CA LEU A 244 -18.86 -29.41 -3.51
C LEU A 244 -17.43 -29.57 -4.05
N ALA A 245 -17.11 -28.87 -5.14
CA ALA A 245 -15.77 -28.89 -5.73
C ALA A 245 -14.66 -28.44 -4.75
N THR A 246 -15.01 -27.60 -3.77
CA THR A 246 -14.09 -27.16 -2.72
C THR A 246 -13.64 -28.26 -1.77
N SER A 247 -14.33 -29.41 -1.72
CA SER A 247 -13.91 -30.61 -0.98
C SER A 247 -13.38 -31.73 -1.89
N SER A 248 -13.22 -31.45 -3.19
CA SER A 248 -12.75 -32.44 -4.15
C SER A 248 -11.34 -32.93 -3.83
N GLU A 249 -11.12 -34.23 -4.04
CA GLU A 249 -9.79 -34.85 -3.97
C GLU A 249 -9.10 -34.93 -5.34
N ASP A 250 -9.74 -34.41 -6.41
CA ASP A 250 -9.11 -34.30 -7.72
C ASP A 250 -7.82 -33.45 -7.63
N PRO A 251 -6.67 -33.95 -8.11
CA PRO A 251 -5.39 -33.26 -7.96
C PRO A 251 -5.38 -31.83 -8.51
N LYS A 252 -6.10 -31.58 -9.62
CA LYS A 252 -6.16 -30.26 -10.23
C LYS A 252 -7.02 -29.33 -9.38
N LEU A 253 -8.22 -29.74 -8.99
CA LEU A 253 -9.11 -28.90 -8.18
C LEU A 253 -8.54 -28.60 -6.78
N ARG A 254 -7.77 -29.53 -6.20
CA ARG A 254 -7.09 -29.30 -4.93
C ARG A 254 -6.12 -28.12 -4.96
N LEU A 255 -5.46 -27.90 -6.10
CA LEU A 255 -4.56 -26.75 -6.29
C LEU A 255 -5.30 -25.42 -6.33
N LEU A 256 -6.51 -25.38 -6.92
CA LEU A 256 -7.33 -24.17 -6.98
C LEU A 256 -7.97 -23.84 -5.64
N TYR A 257 -8.52 -24.85 -4.96
CA TYR A 257 -9.31 -24.64 -3.74
C TYR A 257 -8.48 -24.70 -2.45
N GLY A 258 -7.17 -24.85 -2.56
CA GLY A 258 -6.27 -24.88 -1.41
C GLY A 258 -6.43 -26.11 -0.52
N ASN A 259 -7.00 -27.21 -1.02
CA ASN A 259 -7.10 -28.51 -0.34
C ASN A 259 -5.76 -29.26 -0.42
N ILE A 260 -4.70 -28.66 0.08
CA ILE A 260 -3.34 -29.22 0.05
C ILE A 260 -2.86 -29.37 1.50
N PRO A 261 -2.13 -30.45 1.87
CA PRO A 261 -1.48 -30.52 3.18
C PRO A 261 -0.63 -29.28 3.42
N GLU A 262 -0.75 -28.68 4.61
CA GLU A 262 -0.18 -27.36 4.90
C GLU A 262 1.33 -27.27 4.64
N ASP A 263 2.10 -28.31 5.00
CA ASP A 263 3.55 -28.37 4.76
C ASP A 263 3.91 -28.31 3.27
N LYS A 264 3.13 -29.01 2.45
CA LYS A 264 3.24 -29.01 0.99
C LYS A 264 2.79 -27.69 0.40
N TRP A 265 1.69 -27.15 0.90
CA TRP A 265 1.19 -25.87 0.44
C TRP A 265 2.19 -24.73 0.75
N LEU A 266 2.77 -24.71 1.94
CA LEU A 266 3.75 -23.68 2.33
C LEU A 266 4.99 -23.68 1.43
N THR A 267 5.53 -24.87 1.14
CA THR A 267 6.78 -25.02 0.39
C THR A 267 6.55 -24.98 -1.12
N ASP A 268 5.63 -25.82 -1.60
CA ASP A 268 5.48 -26.14 -3.02
C ASP A 268 4.47 -25.22 -3.71
N PHE A 269 3.69 -24.43 -2.96
CA PHE A 269 2.74 -23.46 -3.50
C PHE A 269 3.06 -22.03 -3.03
N TRP A 270 2.89 -21.71 -1.75
CA TRP A 270 3.00 -20.35 -1.24
C TRP A 270 4.38 -19.73 -1.49
N LEU A 271 5.45 -20.40 -1.04
CA LEU A 271 6.83 -19.92 -1.21
C LEU A 271 7.30 -20.07 -2.66
N ALA A 272 6.93 -21.17 -3.33
CA ALA A 272 7.34 -21.45 -4.71
C ALA A 272 6.76 -20.42 -5.70
N SER A 273 5.48 -20.07 -5.59
CA SER A 273 4.85 -19.04 -6.44
C SER A 273 5.53 -17.67 -6.30
N LEU A 274 5.89 -17.29 -5.06
CA LEU A 274 6.61 -16.05 -4.82
C LEU A 274 8.00 -16.04 -5.47
N LYS A 275 8.74 -17.15 -5.37
CA LYS A 275 10.05 -17.30 -6.00
C LYS A 275 9.95 -17.30 -7.52
N GLU A 276 8.96 -17.99 -8.08
CA GLU A 276 8.71 -18.03 -9.53
C GLU A 276 8.48 -16.62 -10.09
N VAL A 277 7.69 -15.79 -9.42
CA VAL A 277 7.49 -14.39 -9.83
C VAL A 277 8.77 -13.55 -9.70
N VAL A 278 9.56 -13.76 -8.64
CA VAL A 278 10.86 -13.09 -8.49
C VAL A 278 11.81 -13.46 -9.62
N ASP A 279 11.91 -14.74 -9.96
CA ASP A 279 12.84 -15.25 -10.97
C ASP A 279 12.45 -14.80 -12.38
N ASN A 280 11.16 -14.87 -12.70
CA ASN A 280 10.66 -14.57 -14.05
C ASN A 280 10.51 -13.05 -14.29
N TYR A 281 10.07 -12.30 -13.27
CA TYR A 281 9.64 -10.91 -13.45
C TYR A 281 10.38 -9.90 -12.58
N GLN A 282 11.23 -10.31 -11.63
CA GLN A 282 12.13 -9.43 -10.88
C GLN A 282 11.42 -8.14 -10.41
N PRO A 283 10.31 -8.21 -9.64
CA PRO A 283 9.55 -7.04 -9.24
C PRO A 283 10.41 -6.05 -8.46
N ASP A 284 10.03 -4.77 -8.46
CA ASP A 284 10.60 -3.73 -7.60
C ASP A 284 9.93 -3.73 -6.24
N ILE A 285 8.63 -4.07 -6.18
CA ILE A 285 7.85 -4.18 -4.96
C ILE A 285 7.12 -5.53 -4.94
N VAL A 286 7.27 -6.27 -3.85
CA VAL A 286 6.39 -7.40 -3.52
C VAL A 286 5.47 -6.97 -2.40
N TRP A 287 4.19 -6.88 -2.70
CA TRP A 287 3.17 -6.45 -1.74
C TRP A 287 2.44 -7.66 -1.18
N PHE A 288 2.13 -7.62 0.12
CA PHE A 288 1.39 -8.68 0.79
C PHE A 288 0.11 -8.16 1.44
N ASP A 289 -0.95 -8.94 1.28
CA ASP A 289 -2.20 -8.73 1.99
C ASP A 289 -2.11 -9.17 3.46
N THR A 290 -3.19 -8.94 4.19
CA THR A 290 -3.46 -9.49 5.53
C THR A 290 -3.45 -11.03 5.54
N TRP A 291 -3.53 -11.60 6.75
CA TRP A 291 -3.34 -13.03 7.05
C TRP A 291 -1.94 -13.57 6.75
N LEU A 292 -0.98 -12.70 6.46
CA LEU A 292 0.40 -13.13 6.29
C LEU A 292 0.97 -13.63 7.63
N ASP A 293 0.40 -13.22 8.77
CA ASP A 293 0.65 -13.83 10.09
C ASP A 293 0.33 -15.34 10.17
N GLN A 294 -0.59 -15.83 9.33
CA GLN A 294 -0.93 -17.26 9.22
C GLN A 294 0.16 -18.07 8.52
N ILE A 295 1.13 -17.42 7.90
CA ILE A 295 2.31 -18.06 7.34
C ILE A 295 3.36 -18.16 8.45
N PRO A 296 3.95 -19.35 8.72
CA PRO A 296 4.97 -19.46 9.75
C PRO A 296 6.13 -18.51 9.45
N GLN A 297 6.60 -17.80 10.49
CA GLN A 297 7.59 -16.73 10.37
C GLN A 297 8.82 -17.12 9.54
N GLN A 298 9.30 -18.36 9.67
CA GLN A 298 10.46 -18.82 8.92
C GLN A 298 10.24 -18.76 7.40
N TYR A 299 9.07 -19.13 6.89
CA TYR A 299 8.78 -19.07 5.44
C TYR A 299 8.74 -17.61 4.94
N ARG A 300 8.21 -16.69 5.75
CA ARG A 300 8.25 -15.24 5.46
C ARG A 300 9.68 -14.74 5.36
N TYR A 301 10.54 -15.16 6.29
CA TYR A 301 11.95 -14.76 6.31
C TYR A 301 12.77 -15.45 5.22
N ASP A 302 12.44 -16.69 4.86
CA ASP A 302 13.05 -17.41 3.75
C ASP A 302 12.73 -16.72 2.42
N PHE A 303 11.48 -16.27 2.24
CA PHE A 303 11.11 -15.45 1.09
C PHE A 303 11.86 -14.10 1.10
N ALA A 304 11.83 -13.36 2.22
CA ALA A 304 12.51 -12.07 2.31
C ALA A 304 14.02 -12.19 2.01
N ALA A 305 14.69 -13.20 2.56
CA ALA A 305 16.09 -13.48 2.27
C ALA A 305 16.30 -13.83 0.78
N TYR A 306 15.41 -14.63 0.19
CA TYR A 306 15.48 -14.97 -1.24
C TYR A 306 15.37 -13.73 -2.12
N TYR A 307 14.34 -12.92 -1.90
CA TYR A 307 14.06 -11.74 -2.70
C TYR A 307 15.17 -10.68 -2.59
N LEU A 308 15.64 -10.39 -1.38
CA LEU A 308 16.72 -9.43 -1.16
C LEU A 308 18.06 -9.90 -1.74
N ASN A 309 18.33 -11.20 -1.70
CA ASN A 309 19.51 -11.78 -2.31
C ASN A 309 19.45 -11.73 -3.85
N SER A 310 18.28 -12.01 -4.45
CA SER A 310 18.06 -11.85 -5.90
C SER A 310 18.26 -10.38 -6.32
N ALA A 311 17.69 -9.45 -5.57
CA ALA A 311 17.88 -8.02 -5.79
C ALA A 311 19.35 -7.58 -5.67
N GLN A 312 20.09 -8.14 -4.71
CA GLN A 312 21.54 -7.91 -4.57
C GLN A 312 22.32 -8.41 -5.79
N ASP A 313 21.97 -9.57 -6.35
CA ASP A 313 22.61 -10.11 -7.56
C ASP A 313 22.34 -9.23 -8.79
N LEU A 314 21.20 -8.55 -8.81
CA LEU A 314 20.78 -7.61 -9.86
C LEU A 314 21.25 -6.16 -9.60
N ALA A 315 21.93 -5.88 -8.48
CA ALA A 315 22.24 -4.52 -8.02
C ALA A 315 21.02 -3.58 -8.02
N LYS A 316 19.88 -4.12 -7.57
CA LYS A 316 18.57 -3.47 -7.59
C LYS A 316 18.08 -3.15 -6.18
N GLU A 317 17.55 -1.96 -5.98
CA GLU A 317 16.80 -1.62 -4.76
C GLU A 317 15.36 -2.09 -4.88
N VAL A 318 14.95 -2.96 -3.97
CA VAL A 318 13.60 -3.52 -3.91
C VAL A 318 12.92 -3.20 -2.59
N MET A 319 11.63 -3.48 -2.49
CA MET A 319 10.83 -3.26 -1.29
C MET A 319 9.80 -4.37 -1.09
N MET A 320 9.44 -4.63 0.17
CA MET A 320 8.32 -5.47 0.56
C MET A 320 7.36 -4.68 1.44
N THR A 321 6.06 -4.98 1.36
CA THR A 321 5.05 -4.40 2.26
C THR A 321 4.52 -5.41 3.27
N HIS A 322 3.84 -4.91 4.31
CA HIS A 322 3.05 -5.72 5.22
C HIS A 322 1.83 -4.94 5.69
N LYS A 323 0.77 -5.67 6.06
CA LYS A 323 -0.36 -5.16 6.84
C LYS A 323 -0.10 -5.44 8.33
N ASP A 324 -0.64 -4.60 9.21
CA ASP A 324 -0.58 -4.77 10.67
C ASP A 324 0.84 -5.11 11.18
N LEU A 325 1.02 -6.27 11.83
CA LEU A 325 2.31 -6.76 12.35
C LEU A 325 2.79 -8.01 11.60
N ASP A 326 2.31 -8.20 10.36
CA ASP A 326 2.55 -9.42 9.59
C ASP A 326 4.00 -9.56 9.11
N MET A 327 4.78 -8.47 9.08
CA MET A 327 6.24 -8.53 9.00
C MET A 327 6.88 -7.40 9.82
N PRO A 328 8.13 -7.58 10.29
CA PRO A 328 8.86 -6.49 10.94
C PRO A 328 9.06 -5.27 10.03
N ALA A 329 8.71 -4.10 10.55
CA ALA A 329 8.95 -2.81 9.90
C ALA A 329 10.43 -2.45 9.72
N SER A 330 11.36 -3.25 10.29
CA SER A 330 12.80 -3.07 10.13
C SER A 330 13.31 -3.40 8.73
N PHE A 331 12.57 -4.19 7.94
CA PHE A 331 12.93 -4.55 6.57
C PHE A 331 11.75 -4.56 5.60
N SER A 332 10.59 -4.08 6.01
CA SER A 332 9.38 -3.97 5.19
C SER A 332 8.61 -2.70 5.55
N VAL A 333 7.73 -2.25 4.67
CA VAL A 333 6.96 -1.01 4.86
C VAL A 333 5.51 -1.33 5.18
N GLU A 334 4.98 -0.68 6.20
CA GLU A 334 3.59 -0.82 6.62
C GLU A 334 2.66 -0.26 5.54
N ASP A 335 1.59 -1.00 5.29
CA ASP A 335 0.54 -0.68 4.33
C ASP A 335 -0.84 -0.68 5.01
N PHE A 336 -1.62 0.38 4.79
CA PHE A 336 -2.98 0.49 5.33
C PHE A 336 -4.04 0.29 4.24
N GLU A 337 -4.89 -0.72 4.41
CA GLU A 337 -6.05 -0.96 3.53
C GLU A 337 -7.09 0.15 3.63
N GLN A 338 -7.39 0.84 2.52
CA GLN A 338 -8.30 2.00 2.44
C GLN A 338 -8.11 2.96 3.61
N GLY A 339 -6.85 3.15 3.98
CA GLY A 339 -6.46 3.64 5.28
C GLY A 339 -5.48 4.78 5.17
N ARG A 340 -5.33 5.54 6.26
CA ARG A 340 -4.46 6.71 6.29
C ARG A 340 -3.97 6.95 7.71
N ARG A 341 -2.90 7.74 7.81
CA ARG A 341 -2.49 8.32 9.09
C ARG A 341 -3.18 9.66 9.31
N ASP A 342 -3.67 9.90 10.52
CA ASP A 342 -4.22 11.20 10.96
C ASP A 342 -3.10 12.19 11.33
N LYS A 343 -1.91 11.69 11.67
CA LYS A 343 -0.72 12.48 12.02
C LYS A 343 0.45 12.22 11.05
N LEU A 344 1.41 13.14 11.07
CA LEU A 344 2.68 12.99 10.39
C LEU A 344 3.46 11.76 10.91
N SER A 345 3.94 10.92 10.00
CA SER A 345 4.78 9.77 10.34
C SER A 345 6.27 10.07 10.20
N GLY A 346 7.08 9.60 11.16
CA GLY A 346 8.54 9.63 11.08
C GLY A 346 9.12 8.65 10.05
N ALA A 347 8.40 7.57 9.73
CA ALA A 347 8.78 6.57 8.74
C ALA A 347 7.87 6.63 7.50
N PRO A 348 8.40 6.38 6.29
CA PRO A 348 7.55 6.18 5.11
C PRO A 348 6.58 5.03 5.31
N TRP A 349 5.40 5.13 4.72
CA TRP A 349 4.32 4.15 4.79
C TRP A 349 3.56 4.13 3.47
N LEU A 350 2.87 3.03 3.18
CA LEU A 350 2.02 2.87 2.01
C LEU A 350 0.55 2.82 2.45
N THR A 351 -0.33 3.22 1.56
CA THR A 351 -1.75 2.85 1.63
C THR A 351 -2.22 2.48 0.25
N ASP A 352 -2.91 1.36 0.18
CA ASP A 352 -3.79 0.98 -0.91
C ASP A 352 -5.17 1.62 -0.72
N ASP A 353 -5.64 2.28 -1.76
CA ASP A 353 -7.01 2.77 -1.84
C ASP A 353 -7.60 2.43 -3.20
N THR A 354 -8.92 2.43 -3.34
CA THR A 354 -9.60 2.11 -4.58
C THR A 354 -10.25 3.32 -5.21
N ILE A 355 -10.26 3.37 -6.54
CA ILE A 355 -10.98 4.39 -7.30
C ILE A 355 -12.50 4.27 -7.11
N SER A 356 -12.99 3.11 -6.68
CA SER A 356 -14.39 2.86 -6.38
C SER A 356 -14.77 3.35 -4.98
N LYS A 357 -16.07 3.44 -4.70
CA LYS A 357 -16.58 3.72 -3.35
C LYS A 357 -16.80 2.47 -2.52
N TRP A 358 -16.51 1.28 -3.06
CA TRP A 358 -16.99 0.04 -2.48
C TRP A 358 -16.11 -1.20 -2.72
N SER A 359 -15.98 -1.70 -3.95
CA SER A 359 -15.24 -2.94 -4.24
C SER A 359 -13.89 -2.68 -4.92
N TRP A 360 -12.94 -3.60 -4.71
CA TRP A 360 -11.67 -3.59 -5.42
C TRP A 360 -11.83 -4.11 -6.85
N SER A 361 -12.62 -5.16 -7.08
CA SER A 361 -12.93 -5.66 -8.42
C SER A 361 -14.11 -4.94 -9.10
N TYR A 362 -14.24 -5.10 -10.41
CA TYR A 362 -15.41 -4.62 -11.13
C TYR A 362 -16.69 -5.35 -10.70
N ILE A 363 -17.76 -4.58 -10.56
CA ILE A 363 -19.14 -5.07 -10.53
C ILE A 363 -20.00 -4.24 -11.48
N ASP A 364 -21.13 -4.78 -11.92
CA ASP A 364 -22.07 -3.99 -12.71
C ASP A 364 -22.58 -2.78 -11.90
N GLY A 365 -22.49 -1.60 -12.50
CA GLY A 365 -22.83 -0.34 -11.84
C GLY A 365 -21.89 0.10 -10.70
N LEU A 366 -20.64 -0.38 -10.67
CA LEU A 366 -19.64 -0.02 -9.64
C LEU A 366 -19.58 1.52 -9.41
N PRO A 367 -19.90 2.03 -8.21
CA PRO A 367 -19.84 3.45 -7.95
C PRO A 367 -18.40 3.94 -7.85
N VAL A 368 -18.01 4.91 -8.69
CA VAL A 368 -16.66 5.49 -8.74
C VAL A 368 -16.58 6.77 -7.89
N LYS A 369 -15.44 6.98 -7.21
CA LYS A 369 -15.14 8.20 -6.44
C LYS A 369 -14.98 9.38 -7.41
N PRO A 370 -15.48 10.58 -7.07
CA PRO A 370 -15.17 11.76 -7.88
C PRO A 370 -13.68 12.08 -7.79
N ALA A 371 -13.09 12.61 -8.87
CA ALA A 371 -11.64 12.81 -8.96
C ALA A 371 -11.04 13.67 -7.83
N HIS A 372 -11.80 14.64 -7.31
CA HIS A 372 -11.32 15.48 -6.21
C HIS A 372 -11.07 14.72 -4.92
N TRP A 373 -11.84 13.66 -4.62
CA TRP A 373 -11.58 12.81 -3.46
C TRP A 373 -10.20 12.16 -3.57
N VAL A 374 -9.93 11.52 -4.71
CA VAL A 374 -8.64 10.83 -4.95
C VAL A 374 -7.47 11.82 -4.91
N ILE A 375 -7.61 12.99 -5.52
CA ILE A 375 -6.55 14.01 -5.55
C ILE A 375 -6.28 14.56 -4.14
N HIS A 376 -7.33 14.88 -3.38
CA HIS A 376 -7.17 15.41 -2.02
C HIS A 376 -6.56 14.39 -1.06
N ASP A 377 -7.04 13.14 -1.11
CA ASP A 377 -6.51 12.04 -0.32
C ASP A 377 -5.03 11.81 -0.65
N PHE A 378 -4.67 11.81 -1.93
CA PHE A 378 -3.29 11.68 -2.36
C PHE A 378 -2.38 12.78 -1.80
N ILE A 379 -2.84 14.04 -1.84
CA ILE A 379 -2.08 15.18 -1.30
C ILE A 379 -1.90 15.05 0.22
N ASP A 380 -2.93 14.65 0.96
CA ASP A 380 -2.88 14.44 2.41
C ASP A 380 -1.95 13.28 2.79
N ILE A 381 -2.00 12.16 2.04
CA ILE A 381 -1.10 11.01 2.21
C ILE A 381 0.36 11.45 2.05
N VAL A 382 0.68 12.15 0.96
CA VAL A 382 2.06 12.58 0.66
C VAL A 382 2.60 13.51 1.74
N SER A 383 1.78 14.44 2.23
CA SER A 383 2.22 15.39 3.26
C SER A 383 2.48 14.74 4.62
N LYS A 384 1.93 13.54 4.86
CA LYS A 384 2.11 12.74 6.08
C LYS A 384 3.15 11.63 5.94
N ASN A 385 4.04 11.73 4.94
CA ASN A 385 5.13 10.78 4.63
C ASN A 385 4.67 9.51 3.91
N GLY A 386 3.43 9.47 3.43
CA GLY A 386 2.84 8.30 2.80
C GLY A 386 3.04 8.24 1.29
N GLN A 387 2.77 7.07 0.74
CA GLN A 387 2.65 6.78 -0.69
C GLN A 387 1.25 6.19 -0.95
N LEU A 388 0.65 6.49 -2.10
CA LEU A 388 -0.64 5.95 -2.50
C LEU A 388 -0.44 4.85 -3.55
N LEU A 389 -1.03 3.68 -3.32
CA LEU A 389 -1.23 2.62 -4.29
C LEU A 389 -2.71 2.59 -4.69
N LEU A 390 -3.06 3.19 -5.83
CA LEU A 390 -4.45 3.30 -6.26
C LEU A 390 -4.88 2.06 -7.06
N ASN A 391 -5.93 1.38 -6.62
CA ASN A 391 -6.59 0.30 -7.36
C ASN A 391 -7.51 0.85 -8.44
N VAL A 392 -7.45 0.24 -9.63
CA VAL A 392 -8.54 0.25 -10.62
C VAL A 392 -9.23 -1.11 -10.71
N SER A 393 -10.44 -1.11 -11.25
CA SER A 393 -11.35 -2.25 -11.32
C SER A 393 -11.74 -2.55 -12.77
N PRO A 394 -10.86 -3.21 -13.56
CA PRO A 394 -11.16 -3.60 -14.94
C PRO A 394 -12.25 -4.68 -15.00
N LYS A 395 -12.99 -4.71 -16.11
CA LYS A 395 -13.96 -5.76 -16.43
C LYS A 395 -13.27 -7.06 -16.83
N ALA A 396 -13.95 -8.19 -16.79
CA ALA A 396 -13.37 -9.51 -17.15
C ALA A 396 -12.76 -9.58 -18.56
N ASP A 397 -13.24 -8.77 -19.50
CA ASP A 397 -12.68 -8.66 -20.85
C ASP A 397 -11.35 -7.87 -20.89
N GLY A 398 -10.93 -7.20 -19.83
CA GLY A 398 -9.71 -6.39 -19.78
C GLY A 398 -9.90 -4.92 -20.15
N SER A 399 -11.14 -4.46 -20.34
CA SER A 399 -11.43 -3.03 -20.48
C SER A 399 -11.48 -2.35 -19.10
N ILE A 400 -10.76 -1.22 -18.97
CA ILE A 400 -10.93 -0.30 -17.83
C ILE A 400 -12.11 0.64 -18.16
N PRO A 401 -13.18 0.70 -17.34
CA PRO A 401 -14.32 1.57 -17.57
C PRO A 401 -13.98 3.07 -17.70
N ASP A 402 -14.74 3.79 -18.53
CA ASP A 402 -14.49 5.20 -18.85
C ASP A 402 -14.58 6.16 -17.65
N ASP A 403 -15.43 5.86 -16.67
CA ASP A 403 -15.55 6.64 -15.45
C ASP A 403 -14.30 6.54 -14.57
N GLN A 404 -13.68 5.36 -14.50
CA GLN A 404 -12.38 5.16 -13.86
C GLN A 404 -11.25 5.85 -14.63
N ARG A 405 -11.25 5.74 -15.97
CA ARG A 405 -10.30 6.45 -16.84
C ARG A 405 -10.40 7.97 -16.66
N ALA A 406 -11.61 8.51 -16.51
CA ALA A 406 -11.83 9.94 -16.30
C ALA A 406 -11.18 10.43 -14.99
N VAL A 407 -11.25 9.65 -13.91
CA VAL A 407 -10.59 9.98 -12.65
C VAL A 407 -9.06 9.92 -12.78
N LEU A 408 -8.53 8.88 -13.43
CA LEU A 408 -7.09 8.78 -13.70
C LEU A 408 -6.57 9.95 -14.55
N ASN A 409 -7.31 10.31 -15.60
CA ASN A 409 -6.97 11.45 -16.46
C ASN A 409 -7.01 12.78 -15.71
N ALA A 410 -7.96 12.96 -14.78
CA ALA A 410 -8.03 14.15 -13.94
C ALA A 410 -6.85 14.24 -12.96
N LEU A 411 -6.48 13.11 -12.33
CA LEU A 411 -5.31 13.01 -11.46
C LEU A 411 -4.01 13.34 -12.22
N GLY A 412 -3.83 12.71 -13.40
CA GLY A 412 -2.70 12.97 -14.29
C GLY A 412 -2.62 14.41 -14.79
N GLY A 413 -3.76 14.98 -15.18
CA GLY A 413 -3.87 16.38 -15.59
C GLY A 413 -3.43 17.35 -14.49
N TRP A 414 -3.81 17.09 -13.24
CA TRP A 414 -3.37 17.88 -12.09
C TRP A 414 -1.86 17.69 -11.81
N LEU A 415 -1.35 16.46 -11.87
CA LEU A 415 0.06 16.14 -11.62
C LEU A 415 1.02 16.67 -12.69
N LYS A 416 0.57 16.77 -13.93
CA LYS A 416 1.36 17.38 -15.02
C LYS A 416 1.75 18.82 -14.71
N VAL A 417 0.90 19.54 -13.98
CA VAL A 417 1.13 20.94 -13.60
C VAL A 417 1.76 21.05 -12.21
N ASN A 418 1.29 20.26 -11.24
CA ASN A 418 1.64 20.42 -9.83
C ASN A 418 2.63 19.35 -9.31
N GLY A 419 3.15 18.49 -10.18
CA GLY A 419 3.97 17.34 -9.82
C GLY A 419 5.25 17.69 -9.05
N ASP A 420 5.81 18.90 -9.22
CA ASP A 420 6.98 19.35 -8.46
C ASP A 420 6.69 19.50 -6.95
N ALA A 421 5.43 19.74 -6.57
CA ALA A 421 4.97 19.76 -5.18
C ALA A 421 4.74 18.36 -4.59
N ILE A 422 4.92 17.30 -5.39
CA ILE A 422 4.64 15.91 -5.00
C ILE A 422 5.90 15.05 -5.16
N TYR A 423 6.40 14.88 -6.37
CA TYR A 423 7.47 13.94 -6.67
C TYR A 423 8.83 14.41 -6.15
N GLY A 424 9.55 13.49 -5.51
CA GLY A 424 10.85 13.80 -4.89
C GLY A 424 10.77 14.75 -3.70
N THR A 425 9.58 15.04 -3.18
CA THR A 425 9.41 15.85 -1.96
C THR A 425 9.48 15.00 -0.69
N ARG A 426 9.65 15.65 0.45
CA ARG A 426 9.46 15.06 1.78
C ARG A 426 8.41 15.87 2.55
N PRO A 427 7.81 15.31 3.61
CA PRO A 427 6.99 16.09 4.52
C PRO A 427 7.76 17.29 5.05
N TRP A 428 7.07 18.40 5.24
CA TRP A 428 7.62 19.51 6.00
C TRP A 428 7.51 19.24 7.53
N LEU A 429 7.89 20.22 8.35
CA LEU A 429 7.88 20.10 9.82
C LEU A 429 6.49 19.81 10.40
N ILE A 430 5.45 20.24 9.69
CA ILE A 430 4.06 19.86 9.91
C ILE A 430 3.47 19.41 8.57
N TYR A 431 2.47 18.52 8.60
CA TYR A 431 1.87 17.97 7.38
C TYR A 431 0.85 18.92 6.73
N GLY A 432 0.26 19.83 7.50
CA GLY A 432 -0.82 20.68 7.04
C GLY A 432 -1.46 21.53 8.14
N GLU A 433 -2.42 22.35 7.74
CA GLU A 433 -3.33 23.12 8.58
C GLU A 433 -4.70 23.23 7.89
N GLY A 434 -5.73 23.65 8.61
CA GLY A 434 -7.08 23.79 8.07
C GLY A 434 -8.18 23.39 9.05
N PRO A 435 -9.45 23.63 8.71
CA PRO A 435 -10.58 23.28 9.54
C PRO A 435 -10.88 21.77 9.57
N THR A 436 -10.37 21.01 8.61
CA THR A 436 -10.76 19.61 8.42
C THR A 436 -9.68 18.65 8.95
N GLU A 437 -10.02 17.93 10.01
CA GLU A 437 -9.16 16.92 10.63
C GLU A 437 -9.72 15.51 10.44
N MET A 438 -8.82 14.53 10.32
CA MET A 438 -9.19 13.12 10.38
C MET A 438 -9.44 12.69 11.83
N GLU A 439 -10.49 11.90 12.06
CA GLU A 439 -10.83 11.38 13.40
C GLU A 439 -9.93 10.23 13.86
N ASN A 440 -9.38 9.46 12.91
CA ASN A 440 -8.63 8.23 13.20
C ASN A 440 -7.54 7.91 12.17
N SER A 441 -6.57 7.11 12.61
CA SER A 441 -5.55 6.43 11.80
C SER A 441 -5.88 4.96 11.59
N GLY A 442 -5.31 4.35 10.56
CA GLY A 442 -5.28 2.89 10.36
C GLY A 442 -6.05 2.43 9.13
N HIS A 443 -6.46 1.17 9.11
CA HIS A 443 -7.26 0.58 8.04
C HIS A 443 -8.68 1.17 8.00
N PHE A 444 -9.24 1.30 6.80
CA PHE A 444 -10.61 1.74 6.53
C PHE A 444 -10.98 3.05 7.23
N THR A 445 -10.14 4.07 7.06
CA THR A 445 -10.46 5.43 7.53
C THR A 445 -11.67 5.97 6.78
N LYS A 446 -12.49 6.78 7.46
CA LYS A 446 -13.63 7.41 6.80
C LYS A 446 -13.17 8.43 5.77
N HIS A 447 -14.00 8.64 4.76
CA HIS A 447 -13.85 9.74 3.82
C HIS A 447 -13.95 11.08 4.56
N VAL A 448 -13.19 12.06 4.07
CA VAL A 448 -13.13 13.42 4.62
C VAL A 448 -13.24 14.41 3.46
N ASP A 449 -14.20 15.34 3.55
CA ASP A 449 -14.42 16.38 2.53
C ASP A 449 -13.63 17.65 2.86
N TYR A 450 -12.44 17.76 2.28
CA TYR A 450 -11.58 18.92 2.42
C TYR A 450 -12.13 20.17 1.72
N GLN A 451 -11.72 21.34 2.22
CA GLN A 451 -12.08 22.66 1.73
C GLN A 451 -10.83 23.42 1.26
N ALA A 452 -11.03 24.58 0.61
CA ALA A 452 -9.92 25.40 0.12
C ALA A 452 -9.00 25.94 1.24
N GLU A 453 -9.50 26.00 2.47
CA GLU A 453 -8.75 26.39 3.67
C GLU A 453 -7.89 25.26 4.23
N ASP A 454 -8.08 24.02 3.77
CA ASP A 454 -7.21 22.90 4.11
C ASP A 454 -5.94 22.97 3.26
N ILE A 455 -4.80 23.12 3.93
CA ILE A 455 -3.50 23.23 3.30
C ILE A 455 -2.66 22.03 3.69
N ARG A 456 -1.93 21.47 2.73
CA ARG A 456 -0.95 20.41 2.94
C ARG A 456 0.43 20.86 2.49
N PHE A 457 1.45 20.46 3.25
CA PHE A 457 2.82 20.89 3.03
C PHE A 457 3.72 19.75 2.59
N THR A 458 4.55 20.03 1.59
CA THR A 458 5.70 19.23 1.22
C THR A 458 6.92 20.12 1.05
N THR A 459 8.12 19.56 1.01
CA THR A 459 9.36 20.33 0.84
C THR A 459 10.37 19.61 -0.04
N LYS A 460 11.16 20.38 -0.78
CA LYS A 460 12.27 19.91 -1.60
C LYS A 460 13.39 20.96 -1.62
N GLY A 461 14.52 20.64 -1.00
CA GLY A 461 15.60 21.61 -0.80
C GLY A 461 15.13 22.79 0.07
N ASP A 462 15.31 24.01 -0.43
CA ASP A 462 14.88 25.23 0.26
C ASP A 462 13.43 25.64 -0.04
N VAL A 463 12.72 24.87 -0.89
CA VAL A 463 11.34 25.15 -1.27
C VAL A 463 10.36 24.50 -0.28
N ILE A 464 9.38 25.28 0.16
CA ILE A 464 8.15 24.77 0.78
C ILE A 464 7.04 24.86 -0.26
N TYR A 465 6.35 23.73 -0.47
CA TYR A 465 5.11 23.74 -1.23
C TYR A 465 3.93 23.78 -0.27
N ALA A 466 3.00 24.69 -0.51
CA ALA A 466 1.73 24.76 0.19
C ALA A 466 0.60 24.46 -0.80
N ILE A 467 -0.16 23.41 -0.55
CA ILE A 467 -1.20 22.93 -1.46
C ILE A 467 -2.56 23.12 -0.78
N ALA A 468 -3.31 24.12 -1.23
CA ALA A 468 -4.70 24.34 -0.79
C ALA A 468 -5.61 23.32 -1.48
N LEU A 469 -6.47 22.61 -0.74
CA LEU A 469 -7.36 21.56 -1.25
C LEU A 469 -8.65 22.13 -1.89
N GLY A 470 -8.46 23.19 -2.67
CA GLY A 470 -9.47 23.93 -3.42
C GLY A 470 -8.95 25.31 -3.83
N THR A 471 -9.75 26.06 -4.59
CA THR A 471 -9.40 27.44 -4.98
C THR A 471 -9.70 28.43 -3.84
N PRO A 472 -8.70 29.17 -3.32
CA PRO A 472 -8.97 30.23 -2.36
C PRO A 472 -9.64 31.43 -3.06
N ARG A 473 -10.80 31.87 -2.58
CA ARG A 473 -11.66 32.86 -3.27
C ARG A 473 -11.24 34.33 -3.10
N GLU A 474 -10.56 34.67 -2.01
CA GLU A 474 -10.10 36.04 -1.76
C GLU A 474 -8.63 36.04 -1.35
N LYS A 475 -8.37 35.64 -0.10
CA LYS A 475 -7.07 35.73 0.53
C LYS A 475 -6.81 34.48 1.35
N LEU A 476 -5.79 33.72 0.94
CA LEU A 476 -5.29 32.58 1.72
C LEU A 476 -4.34 33.11 2.79
N THR A 477 -4.50 32.64 4.03
CA THR A 477 -3.55 32.95 5.11
C THR A 477 -2.96 31.65 5.62
N ILE A 478 -1.65 31.48 5.44
CA ILE A 478 -0.93 30.29 5.87
C ILE A 478 -0.29 30.57 7.24
N VAL A 479 -0.90 30.09 8.31
CA VAL A 479 -0.53 30.40 9.71
C VAL A 479 0.83 29.80 10.06
N ALA A 480 1.11 28.59 9.59
CA ALA A 480 2.40 27.92 9.80
C ALA A 480 3.60 28.71 9.26
N LEU A 481 3.37 29.61 8.31
CA LEU A 481 4.40 30.43 7.67
C LEU A 481 4.46 31.87 8.22
N ALA A 482 3.83 32.14 9.38
CA ALA A 482 3.89 33.42 10.08
C ALA A 482 5.33 33.82 10.46
N ARG A 483 5.66 35.11 10.36
CA ARG A 483 7.01 35.65 10.60
C ARG A 483 7.59 35.33 11.99
N ASN A 484 6.73 35.21 13.01
CA ASN A 484 7.10 34.92 14.39
C ASN A 484 6.97 33.43 14.74
N ASN A 485 6.63 32.56 13.79
CA ASN A 485 6.52 31.13 14.04
C ASN A 485 7.92 30.55 14.26
N SER A 486 8.12 29.91 15.42
CA SER A 486 9.40 29.31 15.79
C SER A 486 9.84 28.19 14.84
N LEU A 487 8.90 27.53 14.16
CA LEU A 487 9.19 26.50 13.15
C LEU A 487 10.00 27.03 11.96
N LEU A 488 9.86 28.32 11.65
CA LEU A 488 10.56 28.95 10.52
C LEU A 488 11.99 29.34 10.85
N ASN A 489 12.41 29.33 12.11
CA ASN A 489 13.75 29.75 12.54
C ASN A 489 14.21 31.07 11.87
N GLN A 490 13.33 32.08 11.84
CA GLN A 490 13.56 33.40 11.22
C GLN A 490 13.75 33.40 9.68
N ARG A 491 13.30 32.36 8.96
CA ARG A 491 13.26 32.35 7.49
C ARG A 491 12.47 33.54 6.93
N VAL A 492 13.02 34.14 5.88
CA VAL A 492 12.39 35.18 5.06
C VAL A 492 12.18 34.59 3.68
N PHE A 493 10.93 34.62 3.21
CA PHE A 493 10.60 34.15 1.87
C PHE A 493 11.01 35.20 0.82
N LEU A 494 11.57 34.73 -0.28
CA LEU A 494 12.02 35.53 -1.41
C LEU A 494 10.94 35.61 -2.49
N SER A 495 10.14 34.56 -2.65
CA SER A 495 9.05 34.54 -3.63
C SER A 495 7.94 33.58 -3.24
N VAL A 496 6.73 33.93 -3.65
CA VAL A 496 5.56 33.04 -3.67
C VAL A 496 4.99 33.05 -5.07
N SER A 497 4.84 31.87 -5.67
CA SER A 497 4.24 31.70 -6.99
C SER A 497 3.28 30.51 -6.99
N ALA A 498 2.32 30.49 -7.91
CA ALA A 498 1.47 29.33 -8.12
C ALA A 498 2.06 28.47 -9.24
N LEU A 499 2.02 27.14 -9.09
CA LEU A 499 2.60 26.23 -10.08
C LEU A 499 1.82 26.22 -11.41
N ASN A 500 0.52 26.54 -11.36
CA ASN A 500 -0.34 26.56 -12.54
C ASN A 500 -0.27 27.87 -13.35
N GLY A 501 0.53 28.84 -12.94
CA GLY A 501 0.75 30.07 -13.69
C GLY A 501 0.91 31.32 -12.82
N ASP A 502 1.04 32.46 -13.48
CA ASP A 502 1.18 33.76 -12.83
C ASP A 502 -0.18 34.29 -12.32
N TYR A 503 -0.70 33.64 -11.27
CA TYR A 503 -1.98 33.96 -10.65
C TYR A 503 -1.87 34.57 -9.25
N VAL A 504 -0.67 34.66 -8.67
CA VAL A 504 -0.45 35.36 -7.40
C VAL A 504 -0.42 36.87 -7.69
N GLU A 505 -1.39 37.62 -7.18
CA GLU A 505 -1.45 39.09 -7.31
C GLU A 505 -0.47 39.75 -6.34
N SER A 506 -0.47 39.30 -5.09
CA SER A 506 0.41 39.81 -4.04
C SER A 506 0.55 38.79 -2.91
N TRP A 507 1.64 38.89 -2.18
CA TRP A 507 1.85 38.13 -0.96
C TRP A 507 2.60 38.95 0.09
N GLN A 508 2.37 38.65 1.36
CA GLN A 508 3.08 39.29 2.46
C GLN A 508 3.18 38.37 3.67
N GLN A 509 4.41 38.15 4.15
CA GLN A 509 4.63 37.46 5.43
C GLN A 509 4.33 38.40 6.60
N ARG A 510 3.28 38.10 7.37
CA ARG A 510 2.83 38.86 8.55
C ARG A 510 3.11 38.10 9.86
N PRO A 511 2.96 38.76 11.03
CA PRO A 511 3.06 38.08 12.33
C PRO A 511 2.01 37.00 12.60
N ASN A 512 0.95 36.90 11.79
CA ASN A 512 -0.13 35.91 11.96
C ASN A 512 -0.23 34.91 10.79
N GLY A 513 0.58 35.04 9.74
CA GLY A 513 0.61 34.10 8.63
C GLY A 513 1.28 34.68 7.38
N LEU A 514 1.56 33.83 6.40
CA LEU A 514 1.84 34.25 5.03
C LEU A 514 0.53 34.47 4.31
N GLU A 515 0.26 35.72 3.93
CA GLU A 515 -0.95 36.06 3.19
C GLU A 515 -0.67 36.00 1.68
N ILE A 516 -1.56 35.35 0.93
CA ILE A 516 -1.49 35.23 -0.53
C ILE A 516 -2.83 35.68 -1.09
N LYS A 517 -2.81 36.60 -2.06
CA LYS A 517 -3.98 37.04 -2.81
C LYS A 517 -3.84 36.60 -4.26
N LEU A 518 -4.87 35.92 -4.78
CA LEU A 518 -4.93 35.54 -6.20
C LEU A 518 -5.47 36.69 -7.05
N LYS A 519 -5.05 36.74 -8.32
CA LYS A 519 -5.57 37.68 -9.32
C LYS A 519 -7.05 37.38 -9.61
N GLU A 520 -7.82 38.41 -9.91
CA GLU A 520 -9.18 38.26 -10.42
C GLU A 520 -9.17 37.38 -11.69
N GLY A 521 -10.06 36.39 -11.75
CA GLY A 521 -10.13 35.43 -12.86
C GLY A 521 -9.12 34.28 -12.79
N ALA A 522 -8.43 34.08 -11.66
CA ALA A 522 -7.66 32.86 -11.43
C ALA A 522 -8.56 31.62 -11.64
N PRO A 523 -8.07 30.58 -12.35
CA PRO A 523 -8.90 29.44 -12.70
C PRO A 523 -9.25 28.61 -11.47
N GLU A 524 -10.47 28.08 -11.43
CA GLU A 524 -10.84 27.08 -10.43
C GLU A 524 -9.94 25.85 -10.56
N GLN A 525 -9.48 25.33 -9.42
CA GLN A 525 -8.66 24.13 -9.32
C GLN A 525 -9.20 23.22 -8.24
N VAL A 526 -9.06 21.91 -8.48
CA VAL A 526 -9.29 20.89 -7.45
C VAL A 526 -8.37 21.07 -6.25
N ALA A 527 -7.11 21.46 -6.49
CA ALA A 527 -6.15 21.86 -5.48
C ALA A 527 -5.16 22.86 -6.07
N TYR A 528 -4.85 23.92 -5.32
CA TYR A 528 -4.00 25.03 -5.74
C TYR A 528 -2.63 24.92 -5.06
N ALA A 529 -1.57 24.62 -5.82
CA ALA A 529 -0.23 24.47 -5.27
C ALA A 529 0.60 25.75 -5.42
N PHE A 530 1.20 26.19 -4.31
CA PHE A 530 2.10 27.33 -4.24
C PHE A 530 3.53 26.86 -3.99
N GLU A 531 4.48 27.43 -4.73
CA GLU A 531 5.91 27.31 -4.49
C GLU A 531 6.39 28.53 -3.67
N ILE A 532 7.04 28.26 -2.54
CA ILE A 532 7.53 29.27 -1.60
C ILE A 532 9.03 29.05 -1.39
N LYS A 533 9.84 30.04 -1.78
CA LYS A 533 11.32 30.02 -1.73
C LYS A 533 11.85 30.97 -0.68
#